data_AF-X0W8F5-F1
#
_entry.id   AF-X0W8F5-F1
#
_cell.length_a   1.000
_cell.length_b   1.000
_cell.length_c   1.000
_cell.angle_alpha   90.00
_cell.angle_beta   90.00
_cell.angle_gamma   90.00
#
_symmetry.space_group_name_H-M   'P 1'
#
loop_
_entity.id
_entity.type
_entity.pdbx_description
1 polymer ?
#
loop_
_entity_poly.entity_id
_entity_poly.type
_entity_poly.pdbx_seq_one_letter_code
_entity_poly.pdbx_strand_id
1 'polypeptide(L)' 'MLGHCEEAIVPLKQAISLKPDYAGAYFGLGAAYAKLGNREPALEQYEILKTLDKKMAAVFLREFNK' A
#
# COMPACT_ATOMS: atom_id res chain seq x y z
N MET A 1 4.91 11.33 13.89
CA MET A 1 4.54 9.90 13.73
C MET A 1 5.13 9.32 12.44
N LEU A 2 6.41 9.56 12.14
CA LEU A 2 7.05 9.05 10.93
C LEU A 2 7.58 7.61 11.11
N GLY A 3 8.01 7.24 12.32
CA GLY A 3 8.57 5.91 12.62
C GLY A 3 7.62 4.75 12.33
N HIS A 4 6.34 4.86 12.71
CA HIS A 4 5.38 3.75 12.52
C HIS A 4 5.10 3.42 11.05
N CYS A 5 5.36 4.34 10.10
CA CYS A 5 5.13 4.09 8.68
C CYS A 5 6.29 3.29 8.06
N GLU A 6 7.53 3.55 8.48
CA GLU A 6 8.69 2.74 8.06
C GLU A 6 8.63 1.34 8.66
N GLU A 7 8.26 1.24 9.94
CA GLU A 7 8.11 -0.03 10.66
C GLU A 7 7.05 -0.94 10.03
N ALA A 8 6.03 -0.36 9.38
CA ALA A 8 4.98 -1.12 8.69
C ALA A 8 5.44 -1.75 7.37
N ILE A 9 6.47 -1.20 6.70
CA ILE A 9 6.90 -1.68 5.38
C ILE A 9 7.38 -3.13 5.42
N VAL A 10 8.18 -3.48 6.43
CA VAL A 10 8.77 -4.83 6.57
C VAL A 10 7.70 -5.92 6.70
N PRO A 11 6.76 -5.86 7.67
CA PRO A 11 5.72 -6.88 7.80
C PRO A 11 4.77 -6.92 6.60
N LEU A 12 4.52 -5.78 5.95
CA LEU A 12 3.68 -5.75 4.74
C LEU A 12 4.36 -6.43 3.55
N LYS A 13 5.67 -6.23 3.36
CA LYS A 13 6.45 -6.97 2.36
C LYS A 13 6.48 -8.46 2.65
N GLN A 14 6.64 -8.86 3.91
CA GLN A 14 6.55 -10.28 4.30
C GLN A 14 5.17 -10.86 4.02
N ALA A 15 4.10 -10.12 4.33
CA ALA A 15 2.74 -10.54 4.01
C ALA A 15 2.54 -10.74 2.50
N ILE A 16 3.11 -9.87 1.66
CA ILE A 16 3.12 -10.02 0.20
C ILE A 16 3.91 -11.27 -0.23
N SER A 17 5.08 -11.51 0.37
CA SER A 17 5.88 -12.71 0.05
C SER A 17 5.16 -14.01 0.43
N LEU A 18 4.40 -14.01 1.53
CA LEU A 18 3.61 -15.17 1.96
C LEU A 18 2.32 -15.32 1.17
N LYS A 19 1.69 -14.21 0.81
CA LYS A 19 0.40 -14.16 0.13
C LYS A 19 0.38 -13.02 -0.91
N PRO A 20 0.83 -13.29 -2.16
CA PRO A 20 0.91 -12.28 -3.22
C PRO A 20 -0.44 -11.75 -3.72
N ASP A 21 -1.54 -12.40 -3.39
CA ASP A 21 -2.91 -11.95 -3.70
C ASP A 21 -3.57 -11.20 -2.54
N TYR A 22 -2.83 -10.92 -1.45
CA TYR A 22 -3.38 -10.22 -0.30
C TYR A 22 -3.50 -8.72 -0.53
N ALA A 23 -4.65 -8.30 -1.08
CA ALA A 23 -4.98 -6.89 -1.34
C ALA A 23 -4.71 -5.95 -0.14
N GLY A 24 -5.01 -6.39 1.08
CA GLY A 24 -4.77 -5.59 2.29
C GLY A 24 -3.30 -5.24 2.52
N ALA A 25 -2.37 -6.13 2.15
CA ALA A 25 -0.94 -5.86 2.27
C ALA A 25 -0.48 -4.79 1.26
N TYR A 26 -0.97 -4.83 0.03
CA TYR A 26 -0.69 -3.79 -0.98
C TYR A 26 -1.29 -2.44 -0.59
N PHE A 27 -2.52 -2.43 -0.07
CA PHE A 27 -3.14 -1.20 0.45
C PHE A 27 -2.31 -0.59 1.59
N GLY A 28 -1.95 -1.40 2.58
CA GLY A 28 -1.13 -0.95 3.71
C GLY A 28 0.24 -0.46 3.27
N LEU A 29 0.86 -1.12 2.29
CA LEU A 29 2.20 -0.78 1.83
C LEU A 29 2.18 0.50 1.01
N GLY A 30 1.18 0.68 0.15
CA GLY A 30 0.95 1.92 -0.56
C GLY A 30 0.71 3.09 0.39
N ALA A 31 -0.08 2.87 1.46
CA ALA A 31 -0.40 3.91 2.44
C ALA A 31 0.84 4.29 3.28
N ALA A 32 1.66 3.31 3.65
CA ALA A 32 2.93 3.53 4.34
C ALA A 32 3.88 4.37 3.46
N TYR A 33 4.04 4.01 2.17
CA TYR A 33 4.85 4.78 1.23
C TYR A 33 4.33 6.20 1.03
N ALA A 34 3.01 6.38 0.87
CA ALA A 34 2.40 7.70 0.73
C ALA A 34 2.67 8.60 1.95
N LYS A 35 2.54 8.06 3.17
CA LYS A 35 2.81 8.80 4.42
C LYS A 35 4.27 9.20 4.59
N LEU A 36 5.20 8.48 3.98
CA LEU A 36 6.62 8.80 3.96
C LEU A 36 7.00 9.77 2.83
N GLY A 37 6.04 10.21 2.00
CA GLY A 37 6.29 11.06 0.84
C GLY A 37 6.79 10.29 -0.39
N ASN A 38 6.87 8.97 -0.32
CA ASN A 38 7.33 8.09 -1.40
C ASN A 38 6.18 7.81 -2.37
N ARG A 39 5.90 8.79 -3.24
CA ARG A 39 4.77 8.77 -4.19
C ARG A 39 4.86 7.65 -5.23
N GLU A 40 6.03 7.43 -5.82
CA GLU A 40 6.21 6.40 -6.85
C GLU A 40 5.93 4.98 -6.32
N PRO A 41 6.57 4.52 -5.22
CA PRO A 41 6.26 3.20 -4.65
C PRO A 41 4.80 3.04 -4.22
N ALA A 42 4.16 4.12 -3.76
CA ALA A 42 2.74 4.09 -3.41
C ALA A 42 1.84 3.81 -4.63
N LEU A 43 2.15 4.41 -5.77
CA LEU A 43 1.41 4.20 -7.03
C LEU A 43 1.65 2.80 -7.61
N GLU A 44 2.84 2.23 -7.45
CA GLU A 44 3.09 0.83 -7.82
C GLU A 44 2.17 -0.12 -7.04
N GLN A 45 2.04 0.07 -5.72
CA GLN A 45 1.15 -0.76 -4.91
C GLN A 45 -0.32 -0.55 -5.29
N TYR A 46 -0.70 0.66 -5.68
CA TYR A 46 -2.05 0.95 -6.17
C TYR A 46 -2.38 0.20 -7.46
N GLU A 47 -1.48 0.14 -8.44
CA GLU A 47 -1.74 -0.59 -9.68
C GLU A 47 -1.90 -2.08 -9.42
N ILE A 48 -1.09 -2.67 -8.52
CA ILE A 48 -1.28 -4.06 -8.10
C ILE A 48 -2.62 -4.23 -7.37
N LEU A 49 -2.92 -3.37 -6.40
CA LEU A 49 -4.17 -3.40 -5.66
C LEU A 49 -5.38 -3.32 -6.58
N LYS A 50 -5.33 -2.52 -7.65
CA LYS A 50 -6.39 -2.41 -8.66
C LYS A 50 -6.64 -3.71 -9.41
N THR A 51 -5.63 -4.56 -9.59
CA THR A 51 -5.80 -5.90 -10.15
C THR A 51 -6.45 -6.87 -9.18
N LEU A 52 -6.16 -6.75 -7.88
CA LEU A 52 -6.64 -7.65 -6.83
C LEU A 52 -8.05 -7.26 -6.34
N ASP A 53 -8.26 -5.99 -6.05
CA ASP A 53 -9.52 -5.42 -5.58
C ASP A 53 -9.68 -3.97 -6.05
N LYS A 54 -10.46 -3.79 -7.12
CA LYS A 54 -10.78 -2.49 -7.71
C LYS A 54 -11.50 -1.55 -6.73
N LYS A 55 -12.32 -2.07 -5.82
CA LYS A 55 -13.05 -1.23 -4.84
C LYS A 55 -12.07 -0.67 -3.82
N MET A 56 -11.17 -1.51 -3.33
CA MET A 56 -10.13 -1.10 -2.38
C MET A 56 -9.14 -0.12 -3.03
N ALA A 57 -8.77 -0.33 -4.29
CA ALA A 57 -7.96 0.62 -5.06
C ALA A 57 -8.64 1.99 -5.21
N ALA A 58 -9.95 2.02 -5.47
CA ALA A 58 -10.69 3.29 -5.56
C ALA A 58 -10.73 4.03 -4.21
N VAL A 59 -10.81 3.31 -3.09
CA VAL A 59 -10.69 3.89 -1.75
C VAL A 59 -9.28 4.45 -1.54
N PHE A 60 -8.24 3.67 -1.87
CA PHE A 60 -6.85 4.10 -1.78
C PHE A 60 -6.60 5.39 -2.54
N LEU A 61 -7.04 5.49 -3.80
CA LEU A 61 -6.83 6.67 -4.63
C LEU A 61 -7.53 7.93 -4.07
N ARG A 62 -8.69 7.74 -3.42
CA ARG A 62 -9.38 8.84 -2.74
C ARG A 62 -8.63 9.33 -1.51
N GLU A 63 -8.02 8.43 -0.76
CA GLU A 63 -7.20 8.78 0.41
C GLU A 63 -5.85 9.37 0.00
N PHE A 64 -5.25 8.87 -1.08
CA PHE A 64 -3.96 9.31 -1.60
C PHE A 64 -3.98 10.74 -2.15
N ASN A 65 -5.13 11.20 -2.65
CA ASN A 65 -5.30 12.54 -3.22
C ASN A 65 -5.86 13.59 -2.22
N LYS A 66 -6.06 13.21 -0.95
CA LYS A 66 -6.45 14.14 0.12
C LYS A 66 -5.22 14.74 0.78
#